data_AF-A0A6B3EE15-F1
#
_entry.id   AF-A0A6B3EE15-F1
#
_cell.length_a   1.000
_cell.length_b   1.000
_cell.length_c   1.000
_cell.angle_alpha   90.00
_cell.angle_beta   90.00
_cell.angle_gamma   90.00
#
_symmetry.space_group_name_H-M   'P 1'
#
loop_
_entity.id
_entity.type
_entity.pdbx_description
1 polymer ?
#
loop_
_entity_poly.entity_id
_entity_poly.type
_entity_poly.pdbx_seq_one_letter_code
_entity_poly.pdbx_strand_id
1 'polypeptide(L)'
;AWGVDLLLQHATATAAEQTDRDASPVADEEWQAVRHAVHGVDPDRHPHIRAASSRLLSGTPDARFTWSFRALLHGIEHTPVPPHGPSQD
;
A
#
# COMPACT_ATOMS: atom_id res chain seq x y z
N ALA A 1 -16.50 -3.45 -13.03
CA ALA A 1 -15.36 -2.62 -13.44
C ALA A 1 -14.75 -1.98 -12.19
N TRP A 2 -15.21 -0.81 -11.74
CA TRP A 2 -14.65 -0.02 -10.61
C TRP A 2 -13.90 -0.79 -9.50
N GLY A 3 -14.57 -1.67 -8.75
CA GLY A 3 -13.91 -2.42 -7.66
C GLY A 3 -12.96 -3.52 -8.13
N VAL A 4 -13.33 -4.27 -9.18
CA VAL A 4 -12.49 -5.35 -9.74
C VAL A 4 -11.20 -4.79 -10.33
N ASP A 5 -11.29 -3.64 -11.01
CA ASP A 5 -10.13 -2.99 -11.63
C ASP A 5 -9.12 -2.56 -10.56
N LEU A 6 -9.58 -2.03 -9.42
CA LEU A 6 -8.72 -1.68 -8.28
C LEU A 6 -8.03 -2.89 -7.65
N LEU A 7 -8.75 -4.01 -7.51
CA LEU A 7 -8.20 -5.25 -6.97
C LEU A 7 -7.10 -5.82 -7.89
N LEU A 8 -7.36 -5.85 -9.20
CA LEU A 8 -6.40 -6.31 -10.20
C LEU A 8 -5.16 -5.39 -10.24
N GLN A 9 -5.38 -4.07 -10.28
CA GLN A 9 -4.28 -3.11 -10.25
C GLN A 9 -3.40 -3.29 -9.01
N HIS A 10 -3.98 -3.50 -7.83
CA HIS A 10 -3.23 -3.70 -6.60
C HIS A 10 -2.39 -4.99 -6.63
N ALA A 11 -2.97 -6.11 -7.08
CA ALA A 11 -2.23 -7.36 -7.25
C ALA A 11 -1.07 -7.21 -8.24
N THR A 12 -1.32 -6.58 -9.40
CA THR A 12 -0.30 -6.40 -10.43
C THR A 12 0.82 -5.47 -9.98
N ALA A 13 0.49 -4.34 -9.35
CA ALA A 13 1.51 -3.43 -8.81
C ALA A 13 2.39 -4.14 -7.76
N THR A 14 1.78 -4.92 -6.87
CA THR A 14 2.52 -5.70 -5.87
C THR A 14 3.46 -6.72 -6.51
N ALA A 15 2.99 -7.43 -7.55
CA ALA A 15 3.80 -8.40 -8.28
C ALA A 15 4.97 -7.74 -9.04
N ALA A 16 4.74 -6.58 -9.64
CA ALA A 16 5.77 -5.81 -10.34
C ALA A 16 6.84 -5.33 -9.34
N GLU A 17 6.44 -4.71 -8.22
CA GLU A 17 7.38 -4.27 -7.18
C GLU A 17 8.20 -5.42 -6.59
N GLN A 18 7.59 -6.60 -6.41
CA GLN A 18 8.30 -7.76 -5.90
C GLN A 18 9.31 -8.31 -6.91
N THR A 19 8.95 -8.30 -8.20
CA THR A 19 9.87 -8.71 -9.28
C THR A 19 11.09 -7.78 -9.34
N ASP A 20 10.86 -6.47 -9.27
CA ASP A 20 11.95 -5.49 -9.27
C ASP A 20 12.81 -5.59 -8.02
N ARG A 21 12.18 -5.82 -6.85
CA ARG A 21 12.89 -6.04 -5.58
C ARG A 21 13.76 -7.29 -5.62
N ASP A 22 13.23 -8.40 -6.12
CA ASP A 22 13.97 -9.68 -6.20
C ASP A 22 15.12 -9.61 -7.22
N ALA A 23 15.02 -8.74 -8.23
CA ALA A 23 16.08 -8.49 -9.20
C ALA A 23 17.14 -7.49 -8.70
N SER A 24 16.86 -6.70 -7.66
CA SER A 24 17.75 -5.65 -7.15
C SER A 24 18.80 -6.21 -6.19
N PRO A 25 20.11 -6.01 -6.45
CA PRO A 25 21.17 -6.46 -5.55
C PRO A 25 21.27 -5.62 -4.26
N VAL A 26 20.59 -4.48 -4.20
CA VAL A 26 20.63 -3.53 -3.06
C VAL A 26 19.30 -3.43 -2.32
N ALA A 27 18.31 -4.28 -2.65
CA ALA A 27 16.97 -4.23 -2.08
C ALA A 27 16.95 -4.25 -0.53
N ASP A 28 17.82 -5.06 0.07
CA ASP A 28 17.92 -5.13 1.53
C ASP A 28 18.50 -3.83 2.12
N GLU A 29 19.51 -3.25 1.49
CA GLU A 29 20.13 -1.98 1.93
C GLU A 29 19.13 -0.83 1.82
N GLU A 30 18.39 -0.75 0.72
CA GLU A 30 17.31 0.21 0.52
C GLU A 30 16.23 0.06 1.60
N TRP A 31 15.84 -1.17 1.91
CA TRP A 31 14.86 -1.43 2.97
C TRP A 31 15.38 -1.08 4.37
N GLN A 32 16.66 -1.26 4.65
CA GLN A 32 17.28 -0.79 5.91
C GLN A 32 17.31 0.74 5.98
N ALA A 33 17.61 1.42 4.86
CA ALA A 33 17.62 2.88 4.81
C ALA A 33 16.23 3.47 5.11
N VAL A 34 15.17 2.87 4.57
CA VAL A 34 13.77 3.25 4.90
C VAL A 34 13.48 3.04 6.38
N ARG A 35 13.84 1.88 6.96
CA ARG A 35 13.64 1.61 8.38
C ARG A 35 14.36 2.64 9.25
N HIS A 36 15.61 2.96 8.91
CA HIS A 36 16.39 3.95 9.64
C HIS A 36 15.76 5.34 9.55
N ALA A 37 15.33 5.78 8.37
CA ALA A 37 14.68 7.07 8.18
C ALA A 37 13.37 7.19 8.97
N VAL A 38 12.52 6.16 8.94
CA VAL A 38 11.23 6.15 9.67
C VAL A 38 11.43 6.14 11.18
N HIS A 39 12.42 5.42 11.69
CA HIS A 39 12.75 5.42 13.12
C HIS A 39 13.56 6.63 13.57
N GLY A 40 14.28 7.30 12.67
CA GLY A 40 15.12 8.47 12.96
C GLY A 40 14.41 9.81 12.80
N VAL A 41 13.15 9.81 12.35
CA VAL A 41 12.41 11.02 12.02
C VAL A 41 12.22 11.94 13.24
N ASP A 42 12.40 13.25 13.01
CA ASP A 42 12.17 14.30 14.01
C ASP A 42 10.69 14.31 14.46
N PRO A 43 10.38 14.08 15.75
CA PRO A 43 9.02 14.06 16.27
C PRO A 43 8.30 15.40 16.14
N ASP A 44 9.01 16.53 16.16
CA ASP A 44 8.39 17.86 16.13
C ASP A 44 7.95 18.23 14.70
N ARG A 45 8.63 17.66 13.69
CA ARG A 45 8.32 17.88 12.27
C ARG A 45 7.41 16.81 11.68
N HIS A 46 7.52 15.57 12.15
CA HIS A 46 6.73 14.44 11.64
C HIS A 46 6.10 13.59 12.77
N PRO A 47 5.23 14.19 13.60
CA PRO A 47 4.70 13.55 14.80
C PRO A 47 3.92 12.26 14.48
N HIS A 48 3.17 12.22 13.38
CA HIS A 48 2.37 11.04 13.00
C HIS A 48 3.22 9.87 12.51
N ILE A 49 4.29 10.13 11.74
CA ILE A 49 5.21 9.09 11.28
C ILE A 49 5.94 8.51 12.47
N ARG A 50 6.45 9.37 13.36
CA ARG A 50 7.08 8.95 14.61
C ARG A 50 6.15 8.05 15.43
N ALA A 51 4.93 8.50 15.67
CA ALA A 51 3.93 7.79 16.46
C ALA A 51 3.52 6.44 15.83
N ALA A 52 3.49 6.35 14.50
CA ALA A 52 3.11 5.13 13.78
C ALA A 52 4.30 4.26 13.34
N SER A 53 5.54 4.66 13.62
CA SER A 53 6.76 4.08 13.04
C SER A 53 6.84 2.56 13.13
N SER A 54 6.52 1.99 14.30
CA SER A 54 6.50 0.54 14.48
C SER A 54 5.43 -0.15 13.63
N ARG A 55 4.23 0.41 13.51
CA ARG A 55 3.14 -0.14 12.69
C ARG A 55 3.45 -0.04 11.20
N LEU A 56 4.00 1.10 10.75
CA LEU A 56 4.34 1.34 9.34
C LEU A 56 5.32 0.30 8.77
N LEU A 57 6.21 -0.23 9.62
CA LEU A 57 7.25 -1.19 9.23
C LEU A 57 6.91 -2.64 9.64
N SER A 58 5.75 -2.87 10.24
CA SER A 58 5.34 -4.18 10.76
C SER A 58 4.71 -5.09 9.70
N GLY A 59 4.59 -6.37 10.03
CA GLY A 59 3.89 -7.37 9.23
C GLY A 59 4.77 -8.02 8.16
N THR A 60 4.56 -9.32 7.97
CA THR A 60 5.15 -10.07 6.85
C THR A 60 4.55 -9.59 5.52
N PRO A 61 5.24 -9.83 4.39
CA PRO A 61 4.68 -9.56 3.06
C PRO A 61 3.27 -10.13 2.89
N ASP A 62 3.06 -11.41 3.21
CA ASP A 62 1.75 -12.08 3.08
C ASP A 62 0.67 -11.45 3.97
N ALA A 63 1.01 -11.06 5.20
CA ALA A 63 0.07 -10.42 6.11
C ALA A 63 -0.36 -9.05 5.58
N ARG A 64 0.59 -8.27 5.02
CA ARG A 64 0.31 -6.97 4.41
C ARG A 64 -0.54 -7.11 3.15
N PHE A 65 -0.25 -8.09 2.31
CA PHE A 65 -1.03 -8.40 1.11
C PHE A 65 -2.46 -8.85 1.44
N THR A 66 -2.62 -9.74 2.43
CA THR A 66 -3.95 -10.17 2.88
C THR A 66 -4.75 -9.00 3.46
N TRP A 67 -4.10 -8.16 4.27
CA TRP A 67 -4.72 -7.00 4.89
C TRP A 67 -5.17 -5.96 3.84
N SER A 68 -4.34 -5.68 2.82
CA SER A 68 -4.68 -4.70 1.78
C SER A 68 -5.88 -5.13 0.95
N PHE A 69 -5.96 -6.41 0.58
CA PHE A 69 -7.15 -6.96 -0.11
C PHE A 69 -8.42 -6.82 0.72
N ARG A 70 -8.35 -7.10 2.03
CA ARG A 70 -9.50 -6.90 2.92
C ARG A 70 -9.90 -5.43 3.03
N ALA A 71 -8.92 -4.53 3.14
CA ALA A 71 -9.18 -3.10 3.19
C ALA A 71 -9.84 -2.59 1.89
N LEU A 72 -9.34 -3.03 0.73
CA LEU A 72 -9.92 -2.70 -0.57
C LEU A 72 -11.34 -3.24 -0.69
N LEU A 73 -11.57 -4.51 -0.35
CA LEU A 73 -12.89 -5.13 -0.43
C LEU A 73 -13.91 -4.40 0.46
N HIS A 74 -13.56 -4.15 1.73
CA HIS A 74 -14.43 -3.38 2.62
C HIS A 74 -14.69 -1.96 2.09
N GLY A 75 -13.68 -1.29 1.54
CA GLY A 75 -13.84 0.02 0.93
C GLY A 75 -14.79 -0.01 -0.27
N ILE A 76 -14.64 -0.99 -1.16
CA ILE A 76 -15.50 -1.19 -2.33
C ILE A 76 -16.95 -1.44 -1.91
N GLU A 77 -17.18 -2.29 -0.90
CA GLU A 77 -18.52 -2.60 -0.39
C GLU A 77 -19.24 -1.37 0.19
N HIS A 78 -18.49 -0.42 0.76
CA HIS A 78 -19.04 0.73 1.48
C HIS A 78 -18.92 2.06 0.71
N THR A 79 -18.40 2.04 -0.52
CA THR A 79 -18.24 3.23 -1.36
C THR A 79 -19.25 3.20 -2.51
N PRO A 80 -20.26 4.09 -2.51
CA PRO A 80 -21.20 4.17 -3.63
C PRO A 80 -20.47 4.50 -4.94
N VAL A 81 -20.81 3.78 -6.00
CA VAL A 81 -20.36 4.15 -7.35
C VAL A 81 -21.13 5.40 -7.79
N PRO A 82 -20.46 6.40 -8.39
CA PRO A 82 -21.17 7.55 -8.95
C PRO A 82 -22.28 7.09 -9.90
N PRO A 83 -23.45 7.76 -9.92
CA PRO A 83 -24.48 7.43 -10.88
C PRO A 83 -23.91 7.57 -12.29
N HIS A 84 -24.31 6.68 -13.19
CA HIS A 84 -24.05 6.89 -14.61
C HIS A 84 -24.65 8.26 -14.99
N GLY A 85 -23.82 9.17 -15.50
CA GLY A 85 -24.30 10.44 -16.05
C GLY A 85 -25.34 10.16 -17.15
N PRO A 86 -26.20 11.14 -17.50
CA PRO A 86 -27.23 10.91 -18.50
C PRO A 86 -26.59 10.33 -19.76
N SER A 87 -27.14 9.21 -20.26
CA SER A 87 -26.76 8.64 -21.54
C SER A 87 -26.81 9.74 -22.58
N GLN A 88 -25.67 10.02 -23.22
CA GLN A 88 -25.67 10.82 -24.44
C GLN A 88 -26.16 9.88 -25.55
N ASP A 89 -27.48 9.78 -25.67
CA ASP A 89 -28.15 9.29 -26.88
C ASP A 89 -28.14 10.38 -27.96
#